data_AF-A0A8C4W7D0-F1
#
_entry.id   AF-A0A8C4W7D0-F1
#
_cell.length_a   1.000
_cell.length_b   1.000
_cell.length_c   1.000
_cell.angle_alpha   90.00
_cell.angle_beta   90.00
_cell.angle_gamma   90.00
#
_symmetry.space_group_name_H-M   'P 1'
#
loop_
_entity.id
_entity.type
_entity.pdbx_description
1 polymer ?
#
loop_
_entity_poly.entity_id
_entity_poly.type
_entity_poly.pdbx_seq_one_letter_code
_entity_poly.pdbx_strand_id
1 'polypeptide(L)'
;MGWAAGTGILGGGGVRSGKGRSTTELRKEKSRDAARCRRSKETEVFYQLAHTLPFARGVSAHLDKASIMRLTISYLRMHKLVTSGEAPSPPLGARTFPAPCWCSDG
;
A
#
# COMPACT_ATOMS: atom_id res chain seq x y z
N MET A 1 -2.68 10.89 -20.19
CA MET A 1 -1.88 9.68 -19.87
C MET A 1 -2.77 8.49 -20.17
N GLY A 2 -2.84 8.16 -21.46
CA GLY A 2 -3.82 7.23 -22.01
C GLY A 2 -3.37 5.78 -21.85
N TRP A 3 -4.28 4.92 -21.41
CA TRP A 3 -4.12 3.48 -21.47
C TRP A 3 -4.72 3.03 -22.80
N ALA A 4 -3.94 3.14 -23.87
CA ALA A 4 -4.35 2.70 -25.20
C ALA A 4 -3.59 1.42 -25.57
N ALA A 5 -4.35 0.34 -25.61
CA ALA A 5 -4.27 -0.82 -26.51
C ALA A 5 -2.89 -1.32 -26.96
N GLY A 6 -2.53 -2.51 -26.47
CA GLY A 6 -1.62 -3.44 -27.13
C GLY A 6 -2.27 -4.82 -27.21
N THR A 7 -2.85 -5.13 -28.36
CA THR A 7 -3.35 -6.46 -28.75
C THR A 7 -2.19 -7.45 -28.88
N GLY A 8 -2.31 -8.62 -28.23
CA GLY A 8 -1.40 -9.75 -28.40
C GLY A 8 -2.14 -11.06 -28.11
N ILE A 9 -2.43 -11.79 -29.19
CA ILE A 9 -3.06 -13.11 -29.21
C ILE A 9 -2.13 -14.19 -28.64
N LEU A 10 -2.76 -15.17 -27.97
CA LEU A 10 -2.36 -16.58 -27.76
C LEU A 10 -2.04 -16.96 -26.31
N GLY A 11 -2.98 -17.67 -25.68
CA GLY A 11 -2.76 -18.25 -24.35
C GLY A 11 -3.97 -18.97 -23.78
N GLY A 12 -4.36 -20.08 -24.41
CA GLY A 12 -5.00 -21.27 -23.83
C GLY A 12 -6.00 -21.17 -22.66
N GLY A 13 -7.20 -21.72 -22.87
CA GLY A 13 -7.81 -22.56 -21.84
C GLY A 13 -9.31 -22.43 -21.64
N GLY A 14 -10.06 -23.28 -22.34
CA GLY A 14 -11.19 -23.98 -21.73
C GLY A 14 -12.57 -23.35 -21.84
N VAL A 15 -13.35 -23.89 -22.78
CA VAL A 15 -14.82 -24.06 -22.69
C VAL A 15 -15.24 -24.34 -21.25
N ARG A 16 -16.36 -23.77 -20.77
CA ARG A 16 -17.32 -24.53 -19.95
C ARG A 16 -18.67 -23.82 -19.82
N SER A 17 -19.63 -24.48 -20.47
CA SER A 17 -21.08 -24.46 -20.33
C SER A 17 -21.58 -24.27 -18.88
N GLY A 18 -22.75 -23.63 -18.74
CA GLY A 18 -23.37 -23.38 -17.45
C GLY A 18 -23.83 -24.65 -16.74
N LYS A 19 -23.29 -24.91 -15.54
CA LYS A 19 -23.94 -25.57 -14.38
C LYS A 19 -22.92 -25.60 -13.22
N GLY A 20 -23.21 -24.90 -12.12
CA GLY A 20 -22.39 -24.89 -10.89
C GLY A 20 -21.10 -24.05 -10.99
N ARG A 21 -20.87 -23.14 -10.03
CA ARG A 21 -19.58 -22.42 -9.91
C ARG A 21 -18.46 -23.46 -9.81
N SER A 22 -17.64 -23.58 -10.85
CA SER A 22 -16.51 -24.51 -10.85
C SER A 22 -15.57 -24.19 -9.68
N THR A 23 -14.96 -25.22 -9.06
CA THR A 23 -14.10 -25.08 -7.87
C THR A 23 -12.93 -24.11 -8.09
N THR A 24 -12.47 -23.97 -9.34
CA THR A 24 -11.48 -22.97 -9.77
C THR A 24 -11.99 -21.54 -9.65
N GLU A 25 -13.25 -21.29 -10.02
CA GLU A 25 -13.88 -19.97 -9.90
C GLU A 25 -14.11 -19.61 -8.43
N LEU A 26 -14.47 -20.58 -7.58
CA LEU A 26 -14.56 -20.37 -6.13
C LEU A 26 -13.20 -20.04 -5.49
N ARG A 27 -12.11 -20.68 -5.94
CA ARG A 27 -10.75 -20.37 -5.47
C ARG A 27 -10.31 -18.96 -5.88
N LYS A 28 -10.64 -18.55 -7.12
CA LYS A 28 -10.38 -17.19 -7.61
C LYS A 28 -11.19 -16.15 -6.83
N GLU A 29 -12.46 -16.40 -6.57
CA GLU A 29 -13.30 -15.49 -5.77
C GLU A 29 -12.77 -15.38 -4.33
N LYS A 30 -12.39 -16.50 -3.70
CA LYS A 30 -11.80 -16.47 -2.35
C LYS A 30 -10.48 -15.69 -2.29
N SER A 31 -9.65 -15.77 -3.34
CA SER A 31 -8.42 -14.96 -3.45
C SER A 31 -8.74 -13.47 -3.61
N ARG A 32 -9.75 -13.15 -4.43
CA ARG A 32 -10.25 -11.76 -4.59
C ARG A 32 -10.75 -11.20 -3.26
N ASP A 33 -11.55 -11.96 -2.53
CA ASP A 33 -12.08 -11.54 -1.23
C ASP A 33 -10.97 -11.40 -0.19
N ALA A 34 -9.98 -12.31 -0.18
CA ALA A 34 -8.80 -12.16 0.65
C ALA A 34 -8.03 -10.88 0.32
N ALA A 35 -7.87 -10.53 -0.96
CA ALA A 35 -7.24 -9.29 -1.38
C ALA A 35 -8.06 -8.05 -1.01
N ARG A 36 -9.39 -8.10 -1.11
CA ARG A 36 -10.28 -7.02 -0.63
C ARG A 36 -10.15 -6.84 0.88
N CYS A 37 -10.26 -7.92 1.65
CA CYS A 37 -10.13 -7.91 3.10
C CYS A 37 -8.80 -7.28 3.54
N ARG A 38 -7.69 -7.64 2.88
CA ARG A 38 -6.38 -7.00 3.13
C ARG A 38 -6.41 -5.49 2.88
N ARG A 39 -6.95 -5.04 1.74
CA ARG A 39 -7.04 -3.61 1.40
C ARG A 39 -7.95 -2.84 2.35
N SER A 40 -9.08 -3.41 2.75
CA SER A 40 -10.02 -2.80 3.68
C SER A 40 -9.40 -2.67 5.06
N LYS A 41 -8.77 -3.74 5.58
CA LYS A 41 -8.10 -3.71 6.89
C LYS A 41 -6.95 -2.72 6.93
N GLU A 42 -6.12 -2.68 5.90
CA GLU A 42 -5.04 -1.70 5.77
C GLU A 42 -5.59 -0.27 5.85
N THR A 43 -6.64 0.00 5.07
CA THR A 43 -7.30 1.32 5.04
C THR A 43 -7.87 1.71 6.39
N GLU A 44 -8.53 0.77 7.08
CA GLU A 44 -9.04 0.99 8.43
C GLU A 44 -7.91 1.35 9.41
N VAL A 45 -6.82 0.60 9.40
CA VAL A 45 -5.65 0.87 10.27
C VAL A 45 -5.04 2.24 9.97
N PHE A 46 -4.97 2.65 8.71
CA PHE A 46 -4.49 3.99 8.33
C PHE A 46 -5.38 5.10 8.90
N TYR A 47 -6.70 4.96 8.82
CA TYR A 47 -7.61 5.93 9.38
C TYR A 47 -7.57 5.95 10.92
N GLN A 48 -7.45 4.79 11.57
CA GLN A 48 -7.24 4.72 13.01
C GLN A 48 -5.96 5.46 13.42
N LEU A 49 -4.85 5.24 12.70
CA LEU A 49 -3.61 5.96 12.92
C LEU A 49 -3.81 7.47 12.80
N ALA A 50 -4.48 7.94 11.76
CA ALA A 50 -4.76 9.37 11.57
C ALA A 50 -5.58 9.98 12.73
N HIS A 51 -6.48 9.20 13.34
CA HIS A 51 -7.24 9.63 14.52
C HIS A 51 -6.45 9.66 15.83
N THR A 52 -5.37 8.87 15.94
CA THR A 52 -4.48 8.91 17.10
C THR A 52 -3.49 10.07 17.07
N LEU A 53 -3.22 10.61 15.88
CA LEU A 53 -2.37 11.79 15.73
C LEU A 53 -3.08 13.03 16.30
N PRO A 54 -2.34 14.04 16.79
CA PRO A 54 -2.91 15.27 17.35
C PRO A 54 -3.45 16.20 16.25
N PHE A 55 -4.37 15.71 15.42
CA PHE A 55 -5.04 16.46 14.36
C PHE A 55 -6.55 16.49 14.59
N ALA A 56 -7.21 17.57 14.14
CA ALA A 56 -8.65 17.66 14.18
C ALA A 56 -9.31 16.56 13.31
N ARG A 57 -10.38 15.94 13.81
CA ARG A 57 -11.07 14.81 13.14
C ARG A 57 -11.57 15.16 11.73
N GLY A 58 -11.85 16.44 11.47
CA GLY A 58 -12.23 16.93 10.14
C GLY A 58 -11.08 16.90 9.13
N VAL A 59 -9.85 17.13 9.58
CA VAL A 59 -8.66 17.07 8.72
C VAL A 59 -8.29 15.61 8.45
N SER A 60 -8.32 14.75 9.48
CA SER A 60 -7.94 13.33 9.35
C SER A 60 -8.79 12.55 8.34
N ALA A 61 -10.06 12.92 8.17
CA ALA A 61 -10.96 12.27 7.22
C ALA A 61 -10.57 12.47 5.75
N HIS A 62 -9.86 13.57 5.44
CA HIS A 62 -9.48 13.96 4.08
C HIS A 62 -8.02 13.66 3.76
N LEU A 63 -7.26 13.08 4.70
CA LEU A 63 -5.85 12.75 4.49
C LEU A 63 -5.72 11.53 3.58
N ASP A 64 -4.85 11.63 2.59
CA ASP A 64 -4.40 10.49 1.81
C ASP A 64 -3.41 9.61 2.63
N LYS A 65 -3.30 8.32 2.29
CA LYS A 65 -2.42 7.37 3.00
C LYS A 65 -0.96 7.83 3.05
N ALA A 66 -0.45 8.48 2.00
CA ALA A 66 0.94 8.92 1.97
C ALA A 66 1.15 10.12 2.92
N SER A 67 0.21 11.06 2.96
CA SER A 67 0.22 12.16 3.91
C SER A 67 0.08 11.69 5.35
N ILE A 68 -0.79 10.71 5.64
CA ILE A 68 -0.86 10.07 6.97
C ILE A 68 0.53 9.56 7.38
N MET A 69 1.20 8.78 6.52
CA MET A 69 2.54 8.26 6.79
C MET A 69 3.57 9.37 7.03
N ARG A 70 3.62 10.38 6.15
CA ARG A 70 4.57 11.50 6.27
C ARG A 70 4.37 12.26 7.58
N LEU A 71 3.11 12.55 7.93
CA LEU A 71 2.77 13.27 9.16
C LEU A 71 3.10 12.44 10.41
N THR A 72 2.81 11.13 10.41
CA THR A 72 3.18 10.25 11.53
C THR A 72 4.70 10.22 11.74
N ILE A 73 5.48 10.06 10.67
CA ILE A 73 6.94 10.05 10.76
C ILE A 73 7.45 11.41 11.30
N SER A 74 6.96 12.52 10.76
CA SER A 74 7.33 13.86 11.23
C SER A 74 6.97 14.08 12.70
N TYR A 75 5.78 13.65 13.12
CA TYR A 75 5.34 13.73 14.52
C TYR A 75 6.28 12.97 15.46
N LEU A 76 6.61 11.72 15.14
CA LEU A 76 7.52 10.92 15.95
C LEU A 76 8.95 11.49 15.98
N ARG A 77 9.43 12.05 14.87
CA ARG A 77 10.74 12.71 14.80
C ARG A 77 10.78 13.96 15.68
N MET A 78 9.80 14.84 15.56
CA MET A 78 9.70 16.05 16.39
C MET A 78 9.56 15.69 17.88
N HIS A 79 8.73 14.70 18.20
CA HIS A 79 8.57 14.24 19.57
C HIS A 79 9.90 13.76 20.15
N LYS A 80 10.67 12.96 19.38
CA LYS A 80 12.02 12.53 19.80
C LYS A 80 12.95 13.72 20.07
N LEU A 81 12.97 14.73 19.20
CA LEU A 81 13.80 15.94 19.37
C LEU A 81 13.38 16.79 20.57
N VAL A 82 12.08 16.85 20.88
CA VAL A 82 11.57 17.59 22.04
C VAL A 82 11.88 16.83 23.33
N THR A 83 11.83 15.49 23.31
CA THR A 83 12.12 14.65 24.49
C THR A 83 13.60 14.38 24.73
N SER A 84 14.41 14.41 23.67
CA SER A 84 15.85 14.22 23.69
C SER A 84 16.42 15.52 23.13
N GLY A 85 16.78 16.46 24.00
CA GLY A 85 17.39 17.74 23.63
C GLY A 85 18.78 17.62 23.01
N GLU A 86 19.04 16.58 22.22
CA GLU A 86 20.28 16.36 21.48
C GLU A 86 19.94 16.41 19.99
N ALA A 87 20.64 17.30 19.29
CA ALA A 87 20.51 17.51 17.86
C ALA A 87 20.58 16.17 17.10
N PRO A 88 19.85 16.01 15.98
CA PRO A 88 19.97 14.81 15.17
C PRO A 88 21.38 14.77 14.61
N SER A 89 22.27 14.00 15.27
CA SER A 89 23.52 13.61 14.67
C SER A 89 23.16 12.89 13.36
N PRO A 90 23.74 13.29 12.21
CA PRO A 90 23.47 12.61 10.97
C PRO A 90 23.88 11.15 11.16
N PRO A 91 23.08 10.17 10.70
CA PRO A 91 23.50 8.79 10.74
C PRO A 91 24.75 8.66 9.87
N LEU A 92 25.91 8.58 10.52
CA LEU A 92 27.12 8.03 9.92
C LEU A 92 26.80 6.57 9.57
N GLY A 93 26.26 6.34 8.37
CA GLY A 93 25.97 5.01 7.85
C GLY A 93 24.48 4.73 7.58
N ALA A 94 23.93 5.34 6.52
CA ALA A 94 22.75 4.78 5.85
C ALA A 94 22.88 4.91 4.34
N ARG A 95 23.67 3.98 3.79
CA ARG A 95 23.26 3.13 2.68
C ARG A 95 22.86 3.92 1.43
N THR A 96 23.85 4.10 0.56
CA THR A 96 23.72 3.84 -0.88
C THR A 96 22.51 2.93 -1.13
N PHE A 97 21.43 3.50 -1.65
CA PHE A 97 20.44 2.66 -2.33
C PHE A 97 21.23 1.99 -3.46
N PRO A 98 21.42 0.65 -3.48
CA PRO A 98 21.73 0.05 -4.76
C PRO A 98 20.56 0.43 -5.66
N ALA A 99 20.89 1.04 -6.81
CA ALA A 99 19.93 1.30 -7.87
C ALA A 99 19.05 0.05 -8.01
N PRO A 100 17.71 0.19 -8.12
CA PRO A 100 16.90 -0.96 -8.45
C PRO A 100 17.45 -1.50 -9.75
N CYS A 101 18.05 -2.69 -9.69
CA CYS A 101 18.33 -3.50 -10.87
C CYS A 101 16.97 -3.81 -11.47
N TRP A 102 16.50 -2.92 -12.35
CA TRP A 102 15.52 -3.25 -13.36
C TRP A 102 16.23 -4.16 -14.37
N CYS A 103 16.53 -5.39 -13.94
CA CYS A 103 16.84 -6.52 -14.80
C CYS A 103 15.59 -7.39 -14.77
N SER A 104 14.83 -7.37 -15.87
CA SER A 104 14.79 -8.45 -16.85
C SER A 104 13.87 -9.58 -16.43
N ASP A 105 12.63 -9.48 -16.89
CA ASP A 105 11.79 -10.64 -17.18
C ASP A 105 11.13 -10.38 -18.54
N GLY A 106 11.53 -11.17 -19.55
CA GLY A 106 10.84 -11.36 -20.82
C GLY A 106 11.47 -10.69 -22.04
#